data_AF-A0A819FG92-F1
#
_entry.id   AF-A0A819FG92-F1
#
_cell.length_a   1.000
_cell.length_b   1.000
_cell.length_c   1.000
_cell.angle_alpha   90.00
_cell.angle_beta   90.00
_cell.angle_gamma   90.00
#
_symmetry.space_group_name_H-M   'P 1'
#
loop_
_entity.id
_entity.type
_entity.pdbx_description
1 polymer ?
#
loop_
_entity_poly.entity_id
_entity_poly.type
_entity_poly.pdbx_seq_one_letter_code
_entity_poly.pdbx_strand_id
1 'polypeptide(L)'
;MELNNTRAPSRAQILANFQAITSMNLDDSIEFLIRYNWDLNDALEQLYPTRVSRTLTSLCITQHNDRHLARTIQNRETSSGVEQDISNIVVMGKAKRIAIVAHNNKKNEMIECLRPYRNILADHKLYGTGTTGALVEKELGLSVFKFESGPLGGDQQLGAKITARELDILLFLIDPLDNHVHHADVQALLRLAQVYGIVCGITAASIDFILSSTKMNQRHERQINLDQSSNKK
;
A
#
# COMPACT_ATOMS: atom_id res chain seq x y z
N MET A 1 20.12 -18.23 -26.36
CA MET A 1 21.29 -17.89 -25.52
C MET A 1 20.79 -17.03 -24.37
N GLU A 2 20.92 -17.61 -23.18
CA GLU A 2 20.80 -17.10 -21.80
C GLU A 2 20.13 -15.73 -21.55
N LEU A 3 18.95 -15.78 -20.91
CA LEU A 3 18.39 -14.70 -20.09
C LEU A 3 19.30 -14.51 -18.86
N ASN A 4 20.21 -13.54 -18.95
CA ASN A 4 21.16 -13.27 -17.88
C ASN A 4 20.44 -12.74 -16.62
N ASN A 5 20.71 -13.46 -15.54
CA ASN A 5 20.34 -13.22 -14.16
C ASN A 5 20.95 -11.91 -13.63
N THR A 6 20.27 -10.77 -13.78
CA THR A 6 20.72 -9.49 -13.19
C THR A 6 20.25 -9.42 -11.73
N ARG A 7 21.16 -9.69 -10.80
CA ARG A 7 20.98 -9.40 -9.36
C ARG A 7 20.57 -7.94 -9.17
N ALA A 8 19.68 -7.69 -8.20
CA ALA A 8 19.32 -6.34 -7.78
C ALA A 8 20.59 -5.51 -7.49
N PRO A 9 20.69 -4.27 -7.99
CA PRO A 9 21.89 -3.46 -7.85
C PRO A 9 22.19 -3.14 -6.39
N SER A 10 23.48 -3.15 -6.04
CA SER A 10 23.94 -2.79 -4.70
C SER A 10 23.69 -1.30 -4.40
N ARG A 11 23.58 -0.93 -3.13
CA ARG A 11 23.37 0.47 -2.71
C ARG A 11 24.41 1.44 -3.28
N ALA A 12 25.65 0.99 -3.46
CA ALA A 12 26.71 1.79 -4.09
C ALA A 12 26.46 2.02 -5.59
N GLN A 13 25.94 1.02 -6.31
CA GLN A 13 25.55 1.14 -7.71
C GLN A 13 24.33 2.04 -7.88
N ILE A 14 23.36 1.95 -6.96
CA ILE A 14 22.19 2.84 -6.95
C ILE A 14 22.63 4.31 -6.79
N LEU A 15 23.54 4.61 -5.85
CA LEU A 15 24.06 5.96 -5.62
C LEU A 15 24.90 6.50 -6.78
N ALA A 16 25.76 5.66 -7.38
CA ALA A 16 26.57 6.04 -8.54
C ALA A 16 25.70 6.33 -9.77
N ASN A 17 24.67 5.50 -10.00
CA ASN A 17 23.71 5.70 -11.06
C ASN A 17 22.84 6.94 -10.81
N PHE A 18 22.48 7.23 -9.56
CA PHE A 18 21.72 8.43 -9.19
C PHE A 18 22.47 9.74 -9.51
N GLN A 19 23.79 9.79 -9.25
CA GLN A 19 24.62 10.94 -9.62
C GLN A 19 24.77 11.11 -11.14
N ALA A 20 24.85 10.00 -11.88
CA ALA A 20 24.88 10.04 -13.35
C ALA A 20 23.55 10.54 -13.93
N ILE A 21 22.41 10.09 -13.39
CA ILE A 21 21.08 10.47 -13.88
C ILE A 21 20.74 11.94 -13.58
N THR A 22 21.12 12.45 -12.40
CA THR A 22 20.87 13.84 -12.01
C THR A 22 21.69 14.87 -12.80
N SER A 23 22.70 14.42 -13.54
CA SER A 23 23.52 15.25 -14.44
C SER A 23 23.17 15.08 -15.92
N MET A 24 22.26 14.15 -16.25
CA MET A 24 21.78 13.91 -17.61
C MET A 24 20.59 14.81 -17.95
N ASN A 25 20.34 15.02 -19.25
CA ASN A 25 19.08 15.59 -19.68
C ASN A 25 17.94 14.55 -19.49
N LEU A 26 16.69 15.01 -19.54
CA LEU A 26 15.53 14.19 -19.17
C LEU A 26 15.32 13.00 -20.12
N ASP A 27 15.62 13.16 -21.41
CA ASP A 27 15.42 12.11 -22.41
C ASP A 27 16.44 10.98 -22.26
N ASP A 28 17.72 11.33 -22.02
CA ASP A 28 18.80 10.38 -21.73
C ASP A 28 18.55 9.63 -20.41
N SER A 29 17.97 10.31 -19.42
CA SER A 29 17.58 9.71 -18.14
C SER A 29 16.54 8.61 -18.32
N ILE A 30 15.53 8.85 -19.16
CA ILE A 30 14.46 7.88 -19.42
C ILE A 30 14.99 6.66 -20.18
N GLU A 31 15.82 6.87 -21.20
CA GLU A 31 16.43 5.76 -21.96
C GLU A 31 17.31 4.88 -21.06
N PHE A 32 18.03 5.51 -20.12
CA PHE A 32 18.83 4.81 -19.11
C PHE A 32 17.94 3.95 -18.19
N LEU A 33 16.84 4.50 -17.66
CA LEU A 33 15.93 3.74 -16.77
C LEU A 33 15.32 2.51 -17.46
N ILE A 34 14.93 2.64 -18.73
CA ILE A 34 14.40 1.54 -19.54
C ILE A 34 15.47 0.48 -19.79
N ARG A 35 16.70 0.88 -20.14
CA ARG A 35 17.81 -0.02 -20.44
C ARG A 35 18.18 -0.93 -19.25
N TYR A 36 18.02 -0.43 -18.03
CA TYR A 36 18.35 -1.17 -16.80
C TYR A 36 17.13 -1.81 -16.11
N ASN A 37 15.98 -1.86 -16.78
CA ASN A 37 14.75 -2.51 -16.30
C ASN A 37 14.33 -2.07 -14.89
N TRP A 38 14.58 -0.79 -14.56
CA TRP A 38 14.16 -0.23 -13.28
C TRP A 38 12.66 0.09 -13.38
N ASP A 39 11.89 -0.15 -12.31
CA ASP A 39 10.48 0.24 -12.30
C ASP A 39 10.40 1.76 -12.49
N LEU A 40 9.90 2.17 -13.66
CA LEU A 40 9.88 3.56 -14.08
C LEU A 40 9.18 4.44 -13.02
N ASN A 41 8.19 3.88 -12.31
CA ASN A 41 7.45 4.63 -11.30
C ASN A 41 8.29 4.92 -10.05
N ASP A 42 8.99 3.91 -9.51
CA ASP A 42 9.86 4.07 -8.33
C ASP A 42 11.04 5.01 -8.64
N ALA A 43 11.61 4.91 -9.85
CA ALA A 43 12.72 5.75 -10.28
C ALA A 43 12.28 7.21 -10.50
N LEU A 44 11.14 7.44 -11.16
CA LEU A 44 10.62 8.78 -11.42
C LEU A 44 10.16 9.48 -10.13
N GLU A 45 9.56 8.76 -9.18
CA GLU A 45 9.22 9.32 -7.86
C GLU A 45 10.45 9.79 -7.08
N GLN A 46 11.59 9.10 -7.20
CA GLN A 46 12.83 9.46 -6.52
C GLN A 46 13.63 10.55 -7.23
N LEU A 47 13.62 10.58 -8.57
CA LEU A 47 14.50 11.44 -9.37
C LEU A 47 13.89 12.81 -9.68
N TYR A 48 12.57 12.89 -9.89
CA TYR A 48 11.92 14.11 -10.37
C TYR A 48 10.58 14.37 -9.68
N PRO A 49 10.58 14.74 -8.39
CA PRO A 49 9.36 14.92 -7.60
C PRO A 49 8.46 16.08 -8.07
N THR A 50 8.92 16.96 -8.96
CA THR A 50 8.19 18.22 -9.27
C THR A 50 8.09 18.61 -10.75
N ARG A 51 8.69 17.87 -11.69
CA ARG A 51 8.56 18.18 -13.13
C ARG A 51 8.68 16.91 -13.96
N VAL A 52 7.54 16.38 -14.36
CA VAL A 52 7.47 15.27 -15.31
C VAL A 52 6.71 15.75 -16.53
N SER A 53 7.48 15.98 -17.59
CA SER A 53 7.11 16.61 -18.88
C SER A 53 6.25 15.69 -19.77
N ARG A 54 5.45 16.29 -20.66
CA ARG A 54 4.72 15.77 -21.85
C ARG A 54 5.34 14.53 -22.54
N THR A 55 6.67 14.39 -22.53
CA THR A 55 7.39 13.22 -23.04
C THR A 55 6.98 11.92 -22.34
N LEU A 56 6.79 11.95 -21.01
CA LEU A 56 6.40 10.77 -20.22
C LEU A 56 4.91 10.39 -20.44
N THR A 57 4.03 11.37 -20.66
CA THR A 57 2.66 11.13 -21.10
C THR A 57 2.62 10.40 -22.45
N SER A 58 3.44 10.83 -23.41
CA SER A 58 3.54 10.22 -24.74
C SER A 58 4.07 8.77 -24.68
N LEU A 59 5.10 8.52 -23.87
CA LEU A 59 5.67 7.18 -23.65
C LEU A 59 4.69 6.21 -22.95
N CYS A 60 3.95 6.66 -21.93
CA CYS A 60 2.95 5.83 -21.24
C CYS A 60 1.83 5.37 -22.19
N ILE A 61 1.39 6.25 -23.09
CA ILE A 61 0.34 5.96 -24.07
C ILE A 61 0.84 5.01 -25.17
N THR A 62 2.06 5.22 -25.66
CA THR A 62 2.57 4.52 -26.85
C THR A 62 3.22 3.17 -26.56
N GLN A 63 3.92 3.02 -25.44
CA GLN A 63 4.66 1.77 -25.14
C GLN A 63 3.98 0.87 -24.10
N HIS A 64 3.22 1.44 -23.15
CA HIS A 64 2.59 0.67 -22.07
C HIS A 64 1.06 0.59 -22.15
N ASN A 65 0.43 1.33 -23.08
CA ASN A 65 -1.02 1.50 -23.20
C ASN A 65 -1.69 1.92 -21.86
N ASP A 66 -0.93 2.52 -20.94
CA ASP A 66 -1.41 2.94 -19.63
C ASP A 66 -1.92 4.38 -19.72
N ARG A 67 -3.16 4.50 -20.23
CA ARG A 67 -3.85 5.78 -20.41
C ARG A 67 -4.16 6.48 -19.08
N HIS A 68 -4.13 5.76 -17.96
CA HIS A 68 -4.38 6.36 -16.64
C HIS A 68 -3.14 7.09 -16.15
N LEU A 69 -1.97 6.45 -16.20
CA LEU A 69 -0.70 7.08 -15.84
C LEU A 69 -0.43 8.33 -16.69
N ALA A 70 -0.72 8.23 -17.99
CA ALA A 70 -0.62 9.37 -18.91
C ALA A 70 -1.48 10.57 -18.48
N ARG A 71 -2.73 10.33 -18.04
CA ARG A 71 -3.63 11.37 -17.53
C ARG A 71 -3.16 11.93 -16.18
N THR A 72 -2.69 11.09 -15.27
CA THR A 72 -2.15 11.53 -13.97
C THR A 72 -0.95 12.48 -14.17
N ILE A 73 -0.08 12.17 -15.12
CA ILE A 73 1.06 13.04 -15.47
C ILE A 73 0.56 14.36 -16.08
N GLN A 74 -0.37 14.29 -17.04
CA GLN A 74 -0.88 15.48 -17.73
C GLN A 74 -1.64 16.43 -16.80
N ASN A 75 -2.39 15.90 -15.82
CA ASN A 75 -3.11 16.70 -14.82
C ASN A 75 -2.16 17.36 -13.80
N ARG A 76 -0.98 16.79 -13.55
CA ARG A 76 0.03 17.38 -12.67
C ARG A 76 0.75 18.58 -13.28
N GLU A 77 0.87 18.66 -14.61
CA GLU A 77 1.44 19.85 -15.29
C GLU A 77 0.57 21.11 -15.15
N THR A 78 -0.75 20.94 -14.97
CA THR A 78 -1.71 22.05 -14.92
C THR A 78 -1.95 22.63 -13.53
N SER A 79 -1.47 21.96 -12.47
CA SER A 79 -1.83 22.30 -11.09
C SER A 79 -0.65 22.89 -10.32
N SER A 80 -0.40 24.20 -10.52
CA SER A 80 0.46 25.01 -9.65
C SER A 80 -0.26 25.45 -8.37
N GLY A 81 -1.04 24.55 -7.76
CA GLY A 81 -1.82 24.78 -6.55
C GLY A 81 -2.05 23.45 -5.84
N VAL A 82 -1.92 23.44 -4.52
CA VAL A 82 -2.10 22.26 -3.66
C VAL A 82 -3.56 21.79 -3.73
N GLU A 83 -3.88 20.97 -4.72
CA GLU A 83 -5.15 20.26 -4.82
C GLU A 83 -4.80 18.77 -4.74
N GLN A 84 -5.15 18.15 -3.61
CA GLN A 84 -4.98 16.71 -3.43
C GLN A 84 -5.78 16.01 -4.53
N ASP A 85 -5.12 15.19 -5.34
CA ASP A 85 -5.71 14.44 -6.44
C ASP A 85 -6.90 13.60 -5.91
N ILE A 86 -8.12 14.07 -6.15
CA ILE A 86 -9.39 13.43 -5.75
C ILE A 86 -9.68 12.27 -6.73
N SER A 87 -8.66 11.44 -7.00
CA SER A 87 -8.87 10.19 -7.71
C SER A 87 -9.63 9.25 -6.77
N ASN A 88 -10.86 8.89 -7.16
CA ASN A 88 -11.64 7.89 -6.42
C ASN A 88 -11.04 6.48 -6.53
N ILE A 89 -10.01 6.30 -7.36
CA ILE A 89 -9.29 5.04 -7.51
C ILE A 89 -7.98 5.11 -6.74
N VAL A 90 -7.71 4.07 -5.95
CA VAL A 90 -6.44 3.84 -5.26
C VAL A 90 -5.81 2.58 -5.83
N VAL A 91 -4.60 2.72 -6.35
CA VAL A 91 -3.79 1.61 -6.85
C VAL A 91 -3.04 0.97 -5.69
N MET A 92 -3.28 -0.32 -5.47
CA MET A 92 -2.52 -1.17 -4.57
C MET A 92 -1.38 -1.85 -5.34
N GLY A 93 -0.15 -1.63 -4.88
CA GLY A 93 1.04 -2.29 -5.43
C GLY A 93 1.05 -3.80 -5.17
N LYS A 94 2.06 -4.51 -5.70
CA LYS A 94 2.22 -5.95 -5.45
C LYS A 94 2.45 -6.25 -3.96
N ALA A 95 3.35 -5.50 -3.32
CA ALA A 95 3.55 -5.55 -1.87
C ALA A 95 2.46 -4.73 -1.16
N LYS A 96 1.63 -5.40 -0.35
CA LYS A 96 0.51 -4.78 0.36
C LYS A 96 0.95 -4.17 1.69
N ARG A 97 0.19 -3.18 2.16
CA ARG A 97 0.29 -2.58 3.50
C ARG A 97 -0.84 -3.14 4.36
N ILE A 98 -0.50 -4.03 5.28
CA ILE A 98 -1.46 -4.89 6.00
C ILE A 98 -1.43 -4.55 7.48
N ALA A 99 -2.57 -4.15 8.04
CA ALA A 99 -2.75 -4.00 9.48
C ALA A 99 -3.31 -5.29 10.09
N ILE A 100 -2.73 -5.72 11.21
CA ILE A 100 -3.10 -6.92 11.96
C ILE A 100 -3.50 -6.50 13.37
N VAL A 101 -4.79 -6.64 13.68
CA VAL A 101 -5.39 -6.25 14.95
C VAL A 101 -6.22 -7.41 15.49
N ALA A 102 -6.14 -7.65 16.79
CA ALA A 102 -6.94 -8.68 17.43
C ALA A 102 -7.26 -8.26 18.87
N HIS A 103 -8.51 -8.48 19.29
CA HIS A 103 -8.87 -8.43 20.71
C HIS A 103 -8.14 -9.53 21.48
N ASN A 104 -8.01 -9.36 22.81
CA ASN A 104 -7.18 -10.23 23.64
C ASN A 104 -7.50 -11.73 23.44
N ASN A 105 -8.77 -12.11 23.48
CA ASN A 105 -9.23 -13.49 23.31
C ASN A 105 -9.07 -14.02 21.88
N LYS A 106 -8.79 -13.14 20.92
CA LYS A 106 -8.64 -13.45 19.49
C LYS A 106 -7.19 -13.50 19.02
N LYS A 107 -6.23 -13.15 19.86
CA LYS A 107 -4.80 -13.11 19.47
C LYS A 107 -4.25 -14.47 19.08
N ASN A 108 -4.56 -15.52 19.83
CA ASN A 108 -4.12 -16.87 19.49
C ASN A 108 -4.75 -17.33 18.17
N GLU A 109 -6.06 -17.09 18.00
CA GLU A 109 -6.77 -17.37 16.74
C GLU A 109 -6.12 -16.63 15.56
N MET A 110 -5.75 -15.35 15.75
CA MET A 110 -5.04 -14.57 14.73
C MET A 110 -3.70 -15.24 14.33
N ILE A 111 -2.89 -15.68 15.30
CA ILE A 111 -1.61 -16.34 15.00
C ILE A 111 -1.84 -17.64 14.22
N GLU A 112 -2.81 -18.46 14.61
CA GLU A 112 -3.12 -19.70 13.90
C GLU A 112 -3.62 -19.43 12.48
N CYS A 113 -4.44 -18.39 12.26
CA CYS A 113 -4.86 -17.97 10.93
C CYS A 113 -3.69 -17.51 10.04
N LEU A 114 -2.73 -16.78 10.60
CA LEU A 114 -1.63 -16.19 9.83
C LEU A 114 -0.48 -17.17 9.56
N ARG A 115 -0.31 -18.20 10.42
CA ARG A 115 0.82 -19.13 10.35
C ARG A 115 0.99 -19.83 8.99
N PRO A 116 -0.06 -20.36 8.33
CA PRO A 116 0.07 -20.96 7.00
C PRO A 116 0.53 -19.97 5.93
N TYR A 117 0.23 -18.69 6.12
CA TYR A 117 0.50 -17.60 5.16
C TYR A 117 1.77 -16.82 5.47
N ARG A 118 2.59 -17.28 6.41
CA ARG A 118 3.83 -16.61 6.84
C ARG A 118 4.69 -16.16 5.65
N ASN A 119 4.88 -17.04 4.66
CA ASN A 119 5.74 -16.72 3.50
C ASN A 119 5.13 -15.64 2.62
N ILE A 120 3.80 -15.61 2.46
CA ILE A 120 3.10 -14.55 1.72
C ILE A 120 3.21 -13.22 2.48
N LEU A 121 2.99 -13.26 3.80
CA LEU A 121 3.04 -12.07 4.65
C LEU A 121 4.45 -11.43 4.71
N ALA A 122 5.51 -12.22 4.50
CA ALA A 122 6.89 -11.72 4.47
C ALA A 122 7.17 -10.78 3.28
N ASP A 123 6.39 -10.87 2.19
CA ASP A 123 6.51 -10.01 1.00
C ASP A 123 5.70 -8.70 1.13
N HIS A 124 5.16 -8.43 2.32
CA HIS A 124 4.26 -7.31 2.58
C HIS A 124 4.73 -6.47 3.76
N LYS A 125 4.27 -5.21 3.81
CA LYS A 125 4.52 -4.31 4.93
C LYS A 125 3.46 -4.53 5.99
N LEU A 126 3.88 -5.01 7.17
CA LEU A 126 2.98 -5.35 8.26
C LEU A 126 2.95 -4.26 9.32
N TYR A 127 1.76 -3.97 9.80
CA TYR A 127 1.47 -3.10 10.92
C TYR A 127 0.65 -3.88 11.95
N GLY A 128 0.80 -3.57 13.22
CA GLY A 128 -0.04 -4.16 14.27
C GLY A 128 -0.10 -3.28 15.51
N THR A 129 -1.18 -3.40 16.28
CA THR A 129 -1.32 -2.65 17.53
C THR A 129 -0.63 -3.38 18.68
N GLY A 130 0.00 -2.62 19.58
CA GLY A 130 0.62 -3.03 20.84
C GLY A 130 1.08 -4.50 20.90
N THR A 131 0.32 -5.30 21.66
CA THR A 131 0.64 -6.71 21.93
C THR A 131 0.36 -7.65 20.76
N THR A 132 -0.54 -7.30 19.83
CA THR A 132 -0.81 -8.11 18.64
C THR A 132 0.41 -8.13 17.73
N GLY A 133 0.99 -6.97 17.42
CA GLY A 133 2.20 -6.86 16.60
C GLY A 133 3.39 -7.58 17.23
N ALA A 134 3.57 -7.44 18.54
CA ALA A 134 4.62 -8.15 19.28
C ALA A 134 4.45 -9.68 19.23
N LEU A 135 3.21 -10.18 19.29
CA LEU A 135 2.94 -11.61 19.21
C LEU A 135 3.22 -12.16 17.80
N VAL A 136 2.86 -11.42 16.75
CA VAL A 136 3.17 -11.79 15.35
C VAL A 136 4.68 -11.88 15.14
N GLU A 137 5.44 -10.89 15.62
CA GLU A 137 6.91 -10.92 15.57
C GLU A 137 7.48 -12.14 16.29
N LYS A 138 7.01 -12.40 17.51
CA LYS A 138 7.52 -13.49 18.35
C LYS A 138 7.22 -14.86 17.76
N GLU A 139 5.98 -15.10 17.33
CA GLU A 139 5.50 -16.44 16.95
C GLU A 139 5.72 -16.75 15.47
N LEU A 140 5.76 -15.73 14.60
CA LEU A 140 5.91 -15.92 13.15
C LEU A 140 7.24 -15.40 12.61
N GLY A 141 8.02 -14.65 13.39
CA GLY A 141 9.30 -14.09 12.95
C GLY A 141 9.16 -13.09 11.81
N LEU A 142 8.03 -12.40 11.71
CA LEU A 142 7.74 -11.38 10.71
C LEU A 142 7.96 -10.00 11.30
N SER A 143 8.63 -9.09 10.59
CA SER A 143 8.81 -7.71 11.06
C SER A 143 7.48 -6.96 11.01
N VAL A 144 7.08 -6.34 12.12
CA VAL A 144 5.81 -5.60 12.24
C VAL A 144 6.07 -4.22 12.81
N PHE A 145 5.61 -3.18 12.12
CA PHE A 145 5.56 -1.85 12.71
C PHE A 145 4.47 -1.82 13.79
N LYS A 146 4.85 -1.54 15.03
CA LYS A 146 3.95 -1.55 16.18
C LYS A 146 3.39 -0.16 16.44
N PHE A 147 2.07 -0.05 16.37
CA PHE A 147 1.30 1.08 16.86
C PHE A 147 0.98 0.92 18.35
N GLU A 148 0.40 1.97 18.95
CA GLU A 148 -0.13 1.87 20.30
C GLU A 148 -1.23 0.80 20.40
N SER A 149 -1.56 0.40 21.62
CA SER A 149 -2.73 -0.48 21.82
C SER A 149 -4.02 0.24 21.40
N GLY A 150 -5.04 -0.50 20.96
CA GLY A 150 -6.34 0.05 20.57
C GLY A 150 -6.92 1.03 21.60
N PRO A 151 -7.05 0.64 22.89
CA PRO A 151 -7.53 1.53 23.96
C PRO A 151 -6.70 2.80 24.19
N LEU A 152 -5.44 2.85 23.74
CA LEU A 152 -4.55 4.00 23.85
C LEU A 152 -4.44 4.81 22.55
N GLY A 153 -5.29 4.53 21.56
CA GLY A 153 -5.37 5.28 20.30
C GLY A 153 -4.73 4.59 19.09
N GLY A 154 -4.31 3.32 19.22
CA GLY A 154 -3.78 2.53 18.09
C GLY A 154 -4.74 2.43 16.91
N ASP A 155 -6.04 2.32 17.19
CA ASP A 155 -7.08 2.25 16.16
C ASP A 155 -7.19 3.56 15.37
N GLN A 156 -6.97 4.70 16.04
CA GLN A 156 -6.95 6.02 15.40
C GLN A 156 -5.70 6.23 14.55
N GLN A 157 -4.53 5.71 14.99
CA GLN A 157 -3.31 5.72 14.19
C GLN A 157 -3.49 4.91 12.88
N LEU A 158 -4.17 3.77 12.96
CA LEU A 158 -4.54 2.99 11.77
C LEU A 158 -5.55 3.73 10.89
N GLY A 159 -6.55 4.38 11.49
CA GLY A 159 -7.51 5.23 10.78
C GLY A 159 -6.81 6.34 9.98
N ALA A 160 -5.81 7.00 10.57
CA ALA A 160 -5.01 8.01 9.89
C ALA A 160 -4.30 7.42 8.66
N LYS A 161 -3.69 6.23 8.78
CA LYS A 161 -3.07 5.52 7.65
C LYS A 161 -4.08 5.15 6.56
N ILE A 162 -5.31 4.77 6.90
CA ILE A 162 -6.38 4.55 5.91
C ILE A 162 -6.65 5.84 5.13
N THR A 163 -6.84 6.96 5.83
CA THR A 163 -7.15 8.24 5.18
C THR A 163 -6.00 8.78 4.33
N ALA A 164 -4.76 8.49 4.71
CA ALA A 164 -3.56 8.82 3.94
C ALA A 164 -3.33 7.89 2.72
N ARG A 165 -4.22 6.92 2.47
CA ARG A 165 -4.04 5.86 1.45
C ARG A 165 -2.76 5.04 1.67
N GLU A 166 -2.37 4.89 2.93
CA GLU A 166 -1.15 4.19 3.39
C GLU A 166 -1.43 2.80 3.99
N LEU A 167 -2.68 2.35 3.89
CA LEU A 167 -3.11 1.01 4.28
C LEU A 167 -3.93 0.39 3.15
N ASP A 168 -3.76 -0.90 2.88
CA ASP A 168 -4.45 -1.62 1.80
C ASP A 168 -5.39 -2.70 2.34
N ILE A 169 -4.95 -3.39 3.40
CA ILE A 169 -5.66 -4.51 4.00
C ILE A 169 -5.73 -4.31 5.52
N LEU A 170 -6.91 -4.56 6.09
CA LEU A 170 -7.13 -4.58 7.53
C LEU A 170 -7.62 -5.98 7.94
N LEU A 171 -6.80 -6.71 8.69
CA LEU A 171 -7.14 -7.97 9.32
C LEU A 171 -7.44 -7.68 10.79
N PHE A 172 -8.72 -7.72 11.18
CA PHE A 172 -9.17 -7.33 12.51
C PHE A 172 -10.08 -8.41 13.12
N LEU A 173 -9.51 -9.31 13.93
CA LEU A 173 -10.32 -10.27 14.68
C LEU A 173 -10.89 -9.62 15.96
N ILE A 174 -12.18 -9.32 15.87
CA ILE A 174 -12.98 -8.70 16.93
C ILE A 174 -13.62 -9.83 17.75
N ASP A 175 -13.56 -9.74 19.08
CA ASP A 175 -14.32 -10.61 19.97
C ASP A 175 -15.78 -10.11 20.05
N PRO A 176 -16.78 -10.84 19.52
CA PRO A 176 -18.17 -10.39 19.52
C PRO A 176 -18.89 -10.59 20.86
N LEU A 177 -18.29 -11.33 21.81
CA LEU A 177 -18.94 -11.71 23.07
C LEU A 177 -18.45 -10.88 24.26
N ASP A 178 -17.38 -10.11 24.08
CA ASP A 178 -16.78 -9.29 25.12
C ASP A 178 -17.17 -7.81 24.96
N ASN A 179 -17.23 -7.09 26.08
CA ASN A 179 -17.62 -5.68 26.09
C ASN A 179 -16.36 -4.79 26.01
N HIS A 180 -16.10 -4.25 24.82
CA HIS A 180 -14.88 -3.50 24.56
C HIS A 180 -15.02 -2.03 24.95
N VAL A 181 -14.19 -1.55 25.87
CA VAL A 181 -14.13 -0.15 26.32
C VAL A 181 -13.95 0.84 25.16
N HIS A 182 -13.33 0.39 24.06
CA HIS A 182 -13.02 1.16 22.85
C HIS A 182 -13.92 0.76 21.65
N HIS A 183 -15.12 0.20 21.88
CA HIS A 183 -16.02 -0.23 20.81
C HIS A 183 -16.34 0.88 19.78
N ALA A 184 -16.45 2.13 20.23
CA ALA A 184 -16.67 3.28 19.33
C ALA A 184 -15.50 3.46 18.34
N ASP A 185 -14.27 3.27 18.79
CA ASP A 185 -13.07 3.36 17.94
C ASP A 185 -13.02 2.22 16.91
N VAL A 186 -13.39 1.00 17.31
CA VAL A 186 -13.50 -0.16 16.39
C VAL A 186 -14.48 0.12 15.26
N GLN A 187 -15.67 0.63 15.59
CA GLN A 187 -16.69 0.96 14.58
C GLN A 187 -16.24 2.11 13.68
N ALA A 188 -15.58 3.13 14.24
CA ALA A 188 -15.03 4.23 13.46
C ALA A 188 -13.96 3.76 12.46
N LEU A 189 -13.08 2.85 12.87
CA LEU A 189 -12.05 2.27 12.02
C LEU A 189 -12.67 1.44 10.87
N LEU A 190 -13.63 0.56 11.17
CA LEU A 190 -14.32 -0.23 10.15
C LEU A 190 -15.11 0.64 9.17
N ARG A 191 -15.72 1.73 9.66
CA ARG A 191 -16.40 2.71 8.81
C ARG A 191 -15.42 3.39 7.86
N LEU A 192 -14.25 3.81 8.34
CA LEU A 192 -13.19 4.36 7.48
C LEU A 192 -12.74 3.35 6.43
N ALA A 193 -12.57 2.09 6.82
CA ALA A 193 -12.19 1.02 5.91
C ALA A 193 -13.21 0.85 4.78
N GLN A 194 -14.51 0.91 5.09
CA GLN A 194 -15.60 0.88 4.09
C GLN A 194 -15.59 2.09 3.16
N VAL A 195 -15.40 3.31 3.70
CA VAL A 195 -15.34 4.54 2.90
C VAL A 195 -14.18 4.48 1.90
N TYR A 196 -13.02 4.00 2.33
CA TYR A 196 -11.84 3.96 1.46
C TYR A 196 -11.77 2.67 0.61
N GLY A 197 -12.68 1.72 0.77
CA GLY A 197 -12.65 0.45 0.05
C GLY A 197 -11.47 -0.46 0.43
N ILE A 198 -11.00 -0.37 1.67
CA ILE A 198 -9.95 -1.25 2.23
C ILE A 198 -10.46 -2.70 2.21
N VAL A 199 -9.59 -3.66 1.89
CA VAL A 199 -9.92 -5.08 2.02
C VAL A 199 -9.94 -5.44 3.51
N CYS A 200 -11.08 -5.87 4.03
CA CYS A 200 -11.26 -6.17 5.45
C CYS A 200 -11.48 -7.67 5.71
N GLY A 201 -10.63 -8.25 6.56
CA GLY A 201 -10.84 -9.58 7.13
C GLY A 201 -11.21 -9.47 8.60
N ILE A 202 -12.49 -9.68 8.93
CA ILE A 202 -13.03 -9.53 10.31
C ILE A 202 -13.36 -10.86 11.00
N THR A 203 -13.23 -11.97 10.27
CA THR A 203 -13.36 -13.35 10.76
C THR A 203 -12.20 -14.20 10.26
N ALA A 204 -11.87 -15.29 10.96
CA ALA A 204 -10.85 -16.24 10.53
C ALA A 204 -11.07 -16.71 9.08
N ALA A 205 -12.32 -17.03 8.72
CA ALA A 205 -12.69 -17.43 7.36
C ALA A 205 -12.42 -16.33 6.33
N SER A 206 -12.77 -15.06 6.62
CA SER A 206 -12.49 -13.96 5.70
C SER A 206 -10.98 -13.72 5.53
N ILE A 207 -10.19 -13.84 6.61
CA ILE A 207 -8.73 -13.71 6.57
C ILE A 207 -8.14 -14.80 5.69
N ASP A 208 -8.60 -16.04 5.83
CA ASP A 208 -8.17 -17.19 5.04
C ASP A 208 -8.42 -16.97 3.53
N PHE A 209 -9.64 -16.55 3.15
CA PHE A 209 -9.97 -16.22 1.76
C PHE A 209 -9.16 -15.04 1.21
N ILE A 210 -8.86 -14.03 2.04
CA ILE A 210 -8.04 -12.88 1.64
C ILE A 210 -6.60 -13.33 1.37
N LEU A 211 -5.98 -14.03 2.31
CA LEU A 211 -4.57 -14.41 2.23
C LEU A 211 -4.29 -15.51 1.21
N SER A 212 -5.26 -16.37 0.92
CA SER A 212 -5.19 -17.35 -0.17
C SER A 212 -5.46 -16.76 -1.56
N SER A 213 -5.90 -15.50 -1.64
CA SER A 213 -6.23 -14.87 -2.92
C SER A 213 -5.01 -14.68 -3.81
N THR A 214 -5.14 -15.03 -5.09
CA THR A 214 -4.12 -14.75 -6.12
C THR A 214 -3.81 -13.25 -6.28
N LYS A 215 -4.71 -12.37 -5.81
CA LYS A 215 -4.55 -10.91 -5.85
C LYS A 215 -3.58 -10.36 -4.81
N MET A 216 -3.20 -11.14 -3.78
CA MET A 216 -2.27 -10.68 -2.73
C MET A 216 -0.94 -10.20 -3.30
N ASN A 217 -0.44 -10.88 -4.34
CA ASN A 217 0.87 -10.58 -4.95
C ASN A 217 0.76 -9.83 -6.29
N GLN A 218 -0.43 -9.33 -6.63
CA GLN A 218 -0.70 -8.62 -7.88
C GLN A 218 -1.05 -7.16 -7.64
N ARG A 219 -0.89 -6.32 -8.67
CA ARG A 219 -1.43 -4.97 -8.67
C ARG A 219 -2.96 -5.06 -8.66
N HIS A 220 -3.61 -4.26 -7.83
CA HIS A 220 -5.08 -4.23 -7.74
C HIS A 220 -5.56 -2.80 -7.55
N GLU A 221 -6.77 -2.49 -8.00
CA GLU A 221 -7.38 -1.19 -7.85
C GLU A 221 -8.59 -1.31 -6.93
N ARG A 222 -8.70 -0.38 -6.00
CA ARG A 222 -9.87 -0.23 -5.14
C ARG A 222 -10.46 1.16 -5.29
N GLN A 223 -11.75 1.28 -5.02
CA GLN A 223 -12.47 2.54 -5.14
C GLN A 223 -12.77 3.13 -3.75
N ILE A 224 -12.59 4.44 -3.62
CA ILE A 224 -13.06 5.23 -2.48
C ILE A 224 -14.54 5.55 -2.74
N ASN A 225 -15.38 5.17 -1.79
CA ASN A 225 -16.81 5.46 -1.75
C ASN A 225 -17.02 6.92 -1.30
N LEU A 226 -16.94 7.85 -2.26
CA LEU A 226 -17.41 9.21 -2.05
C LEU A 226 -18.91 9.28 -2.34
N ASP A 227 -19.67 9.85 -1.41
CA ASP A 227 -21.11 10.01 -1.56
C ASP A 227 -21.41 10.95 -2.75
N GLN A 228 -22.20 10.48 -3.72
CA GLN A 228 -22.55 11.25 -4.93
C GLN A 228 -23.71 12.24 -4.69
N SER A 229 -24.15 12.38 -3.45
CA SER A 229 -25.27 13.24 -3.04
C SER A 229 -25.04 14.74 -3.27
N SER A 230 -23.80 15.17 -3.53
CA SER A 230 -23.47 16.56 -3.89
C SER A 230 -23.84 16.96 -5.34
N ASN A 231 -24.28 16.01 -6.18
CA ASN A 231 -24.65 16.27 -7.59
C ASN A 231 -26.16 16.26 -7.87
N LYS A 232 -27.00 16.17 -6.84
CA LYS A 232 -28.44 16.44 -6.95
C LYS A 232 -28.72 17.86 -6.43
N LYS A 233 -28.47 18.85 -7.30
CA LYS A 233 -29.14 20.15 -7.22
C LYS A 233 -30.50 20.05 -7.89
#